data_AF-A0A523AWK1-F1
#
_entry.id   AF-A0A523AWK1-F1
#
_cell.length_a   1.000
_cell.length_b   1.000
_cell.length_c   1.000
_cell.angle_alpha   90.00
_cell.angle_beta   90.00
_cell.angle_gamma   90.00
#
_symmetry.space_group_name_H-M   'P 1'
#
loop_
_entity.id
_entity.type
_entity.pdbx_description
1 polymer ?
#
loop_
_entity_poly.entity_id
_entity_poly.type
_entity_poly.pdbx_seq_one_letter_code
_entity_poly.pdbx_strand_id
1 'polypeptide(L)' 'VIFAGPGERIELTHRAHGREAFAEGVLKAVRFVVERGRPGEILGMEDVLGLRDA' A
#
# COMPACT_ATOMS: atom_id res chain seq x y z
N VAL A 1 -9.36 -5.35 -10.19
CA VAL A 1 -9.99 -4.22 -10.93
C VAL A 1 -9.78 -4.46 -12.41
N ILE A 2 -10.80 -4.27 -13.23
CA ILE A 2 -10.71 -4.43 -14.67
C ILE A 2 -11.14 -3.11 -15.32
N PHE A 3 -10.33 -2.61 -16.23
CA PHE A 3 -10.64 -1.51 -17.16
C PHE A 3 -10.71 -2.10 -18.56
N ALA A 4 -11.85 -2.00 -19.25
CA ALA A 4 -12.05 -2.61 -20.56
C ALA A 4 -12.58 -1.58 -21.58
N GLY A 5 -12.02 -1.61 -22.79
CA GLY A 5 -12.41 -0.77 -23.92
C GLY A 5 -12.47 -1.57 -25.23
N PRO A 6 -12.88 -0.96 -26.35
CA PRO A 6 -12.90 -1.65 -27.64
C PRO A 6 -11.50 -2.13 -28.03
N GLY A 7 -11.31 -3.45 -28.14
CA GLY A 7 -10.04 -4.05 -28.56
C GLY A 7 -8.99 -4.21 -27.45
N GLU A 8 -9.25 -3.75 -26.22
CA GLU A 8 -8.27 -3.87 -25.13
C GLU A 8 -8.88 -4.03 -23.74
N ARG A 9 -8.06 -4.57 -22.82
CA ARG A 9 -8.41 -4.74 -21.41
C ARG A 9 -7.16 -4.69 -20.54
N ILE A 10 -7.22 -3.90 -19.47
CA ILE A 10 -6.21 -3.82 -18.42
C ILE A 10 -6.81 -4.41 -17.14
N GLU A 11 -6.09 -5.37 -16.55
CA GLU A 11 -6.49 -6.03 -15.31
C GLU A 11 -5.46 -5.80 -14.20
N LEU A 12 -5.92 -5.30 -13.06
CA LEU A 12 -5.15 -5.18 -11.83
C LEU A 12 -5.65 -6.23 -10.83
N THR A 13 -4.82 -7.24 -10.56
CA THR A 13 -5.14 -8.33 -9.63
C THR A 13 -4.12 -8.39 -8.51
N HIS A 14 -4.58 -8.32 -7.27
CA HIS A 14 -3.79 -8.64 -6.09
C HIS A 14 -4.17 -10.03 -5.58
N ARG A 15 -3.17 -10.89 -5.34
CA ARG A 15 -3.37 -12.24 -4.80
C ARG A 15 -2.52 -12.41 -3.55
N ALA A 16 -3.17 -12.39 -2.39
CA ALA A 16 -2.52 -12.76 -1.13
C ALA A 16 -2.52 -14.28 -0.98
N HIS A 17 -1.34 -14.89 -0.91
CA HIS A 17 -1.19 -16.33 -0.69
C HIS A 17 -1.34 -16.74 0.78
N GLY A 18 -1.24 -15.77 1.69
CA GLY A 18 -1.33 -15.95 3.13
C GLY A 18 -1.45 -14.61 3.84
N ARG A 19 -1.51 -14.64 5.18
CA ARG A 19 -1.66 -13.43 6.00
C ARG A 19 -0.34 -12.71 6.26
N GLU A 20 0.77 -13.36 5.96
CA GLU A 20 2.14 -12.86 6.11
C GLU A 20 2.33 -11.56 5.32
N ALA A 21 1.69 -11.46 4.15
CA ALA A 21 1.71 -10.25 3.31
C ALA A 21 1.23 -8.99 4.06
N PHE A 22 0.27 -9.13 4.98
CA PHE A 22 -0.21 -8.02 5.80
C PHE A 22 0.70 -7.76 7.00
N ALA A 23 1.21 -8.82 7.63
CA ALA A 23 2.15 -8.71 8.76
C ALA A 23 3.44 -7.99 8.35
N GLU A 24 3.97 -8.27 7.17
CA GLU A 24 5.11 -7.54 6.61
C GLU A 24 4.81 -6.04 6.43
N GLY A 25 3.59 -5.70 6.00
CA GLY A 25 3.13 -4.31 5.91
C GLY A 25 3.14 -3.60 7.26
N VAL A 26 2.65 -4.26 8.33
CA VAL A 26 2.69 -3.71 9.69
C VAL A 26 4.13 -3.46 10.14
N LEU A 27 5.04 -4.41 9.92
CA LEU A 27 6.45 -4.23 10.28
C LEU A 27 7.10 -3.05 9.53
N LYS A 28 6.74 -2.83 8.26
CA LYS A 28 7.18 -1.65 7.50
C LYS A 28 6.60 -0.36 8.09
N ALA A 29 5.31 -0.33 8.39
CA ALA A 29 4.64 0.84 8.97
C ALA A 29 5.22 1.22 10.33
N VAL A 30 5.49 0.24 11.21
CA VAL A 30 6.11 0.49 12.53
C VAL A 30 7.49 1.12 12.36
N ARG A 31 8.34 0.58 11.49
CA ARG A 31 9.67 1.18 11.22
C ARG A 31 9.54 2.60 10.66
N PHE A 32 8.62 2.81 9.74
CA PHE A 32 8.36 4.13 9.17
C PHE A 32 7.96 5.15 10.24
N VAL A 33 7.01 4.80 11.12
CA VAL A 33 6.57 5.71 12.20
C VAL A 33 7.72 6.06 13.14
N VAL A 34 8.58 5.09 13.48
CA VAL A 34 9.76 5.34 14.34
C VAL A 34 10.76 6.28 13.69
N GLU A 35 11.03 6.10 12.39
CA GLU A 35 12.05 6.88 11.68
C GLU A 35 11.56 8.24 11.19
N ARG A 36 10.28 8.37 10.84
CA ARG A 36 9.73 9.51 10.08
C ARG A 36 8.48 10.13 10.68
N GLY A 37 7.79 9.45 11.60
CA GLY A 37 6.53 9.93 12.16
C GLY A 37 6.72 11.13 13.09
N ARG A 38 5.73 12.03 13.13
CA ARG A 38 5.70 13.16 14.07
C ARG A 38 4.52 13.03 15.05
N PRO A 39 4.65 13.56 16.29
CA PRO A 39 3.57 13.52 17.27
C PRO A 39 2.28 14.14 16.74
N GLY A 40 1.15 13.44 16.93
CA GLY A 40 -0.17 13.90 16.50
C GLY A 40 -0.50 13.64 15.04
N GLU A 41 0.42 13.06 14.24
CA GLU A 41 0.12 12.68 12.86
C GLU A 41 -0.69 11.38 12.77
N ILE A 42 -1.64 11.37 11.84
CA ILE A 42 -2.34 10.16 11.40
C ILE A 42 -1.80 9.80 10.02
N LEU A 43 -1.18 8.63 9.91
CA LEU A 43 -0.49 8.16 8.71
C LEU A 43 -1.12 6.87 8.20
N GLY A 44 -1.22 6.75 6.88
CA GLY A 44 -1.71 5.56 6.19
C GLY A 44 -0.58 4.78 5.49
N MET A 45 -0.92 3.65 4.87
CA MET A 45 0.07 2.90 4.08
C MET A 45 0.49 3.66 2.82
N GLU A 46 -0.31 4.60 2.33
CA GLU A 46 0.10 5.51 1.26
C GLU A 46 1.26 6.43 1.65
N ASP A 47 1.37 6.83 2.94
CA ASP A 47 2.54 7.56 3.45
C ASP A 47 3.76 6.63 3.51
N VAL A 48 3.56 5.43 4.07
CA VAL A 48 4.62 4.42 4.22
C VAL A 48 5.20 3.99 2.88
N LEU A 49 4.35 3.92 1.84
CA LEU A 49 4.74 3.52 0.49
C LEU A 49 5.11 4.70 -0.42
N GLY A 50 4.97 5.95 0.04
CA GLY A 50 5.29 7.15 -0.74
C GLY A 50 4.37 7.37 -1.95
N LEU A 51 3.08 7.08 -1.82
CA LEU A 51 2.11 7.11 -2.92
C LEU A 51 1.19 8.35 -2.91
N ARG A 52 1.40 9.32 -2.03
CA ARG A 52 0.54 10.52 -1.94
C ARG A 52 0.74 11.52 -3.09
N ASP A 53 1.87 11.45 -3.79
CA ASP A 53 2.22 12.35 -4.90
C ASP A 53 2.26 11.66 -6.27
N ALA A 54 1.68 10.46 -6.37
CA ALA A 54 1.64 9.65 -7.60
C ALA A 54 0.40 9.91 -8.45
#